data_AF-A0A2V6RKV4-F1
#
_entry.id   AF-A0A2V6RKV4-F1
#
_cell.length_a   1.000
_cell.length_b   1.000
_cell.length_c   1.000
_cell.angle_alpha   90.00
_cell.angle_beta   90.00
_cell.angle_gamma   90.00
#
_symmetry.space_group_name_H-M   'P 1'
#
loop_
_entity.id
_entity.type
_entity.pdbx_description
1 polymer ?
#
loop_
_entity_poly.entity_id
_entity_poly.type
_entity_poly.pdbx_seq_one_letter_code
_entity_poly.pdbx_strand_id
1 'polypeptide(L)'
;MGGLNRRDLLKAGGGALAAATVSHLTSSPAFAQTPKRGGTLTIRGTDPPHLDHMLTVSFKTHVLMSFTHSRLLKHKVGPAVASGTFPLEGDLAESWTQPNETTYVFRLRKGVRWHNKPPVNGRELTAEDVRYSVERFLTIQGNANAYMLKTVERVEAVDRYTVKFTLKEPFAWFPDMLATPMAVAIIARECVEKFGDLKKPEAFIGTGPWMLDSLRPGLGQTLVRHPGYFVPGLPYIDRVEQIVDEDSASRIAGFLAGKYDVGFDGGLIFRTEWVQIRDALKQKRPNLRTADVVTNIMSHLSMRTDRPPFNDLRVRQAMSLAVDRKDLMDATSEGTGMFNPPVPAGLKEWSLPVAELGEGARYYKRDLPEAKRLLAAAGYANGFPGSVCFTTYGSSILVDQAQLMLKYLKDVGIEAKLDQKEYGAYAGPHRPSAAHLRHGQAARAHQRDPALPGQAAVLRADPLGAERGRLGERAQELRAQSRLRLRRARDRGLARPLSPC
;
A
#
# COMPACT_ATOMS: atom_id res chain seq x y z
N MET A 1 -12.99 92.18 40.10
CA MET A 1 -13.28 92.33 38.66
C MET A 1 -12.22 91.54 37.90
N GLY A 2 -12.50 90.52 37.11
CA GLY A 2 -13.73 89.83 36.73
C GLY A 2 -13.24 88.63 35.91
N GLY A 3 -13.52 87.42 36.40
CA GLY A 3 -12.99 86.15 35.91
C GLY A 3 -13.61 85.70 34.58
N LEU A 4 -12.84 84.88 33.89
CA LEU A 4 -13.08 84.32 32.55
C LEU A 4 -14.44 83.64 32.43
N ASN A 5 -15.05 83.83 31.26
CA ASN A 5 -16.44 83.52 30.93
C ASN A 5 -16.55 82.19 30.14
N ARG A 6 -17.77 81.64 30.10
CA ARG A 6 -18.22 80.30 29.70
C ARG A 6 -17.80 79.73 28.32
N ARG A 7 -16.93 80.37 27.54
CA ARG A 7 -16.49 79.87 26.21
C ARG A 7 -15.23 79.00 26.24
N ASP A 8 -14.45 79.03 27.32
CA ASP A 8 -13.20 78.26 27.41
C ASP A 8 -13.36 76.89 28.08
N LEU A 9 -14.53 76.59 28.64
CA LEU A 9 -14.80 75.35 29.40
C LEU A 9 -15.57 74.27 28.62
N LEU A 10 -15.72 74.42 27.29
CA LEU A 10 -16.33 73.43 26.40
C LEU A 10 -15.41 72.93 25.27
N LYS A 11 -14.09 73.14 25.39
CA LYS A 11 -13.07 72.51 24.51
C LYS A 11 -12.45 71.24 25.10
N ALA A 12 -12.92 70.78 26.25
CA ALA A 12 -12.51 69.51 26.86
C ALA A 12 -13.74 68.60 27.05
N GLY A 13 -14.04 67.77 26.05
CA GLY A 13 -15.01 66.69 26.22
C GLY A 13 -15.73 66.29 24.94
N GLY A 14 -15.41 65.10 24.43
CA GLY A 14 -16.31 64.33 23.56
C GLY A 14 -15.96 64.35 22.07
N GLY A 15 -15.40 63.24 21.58
CA GLY A 15 -15.27 63.03 20.15
C GLY A 15 -14.23 61.98 19.79
N ALA A 16 -14.42 60.74 20.24
CA ALA A 16 -13.72 59.58 19.69
C ALA A 16 -14.09 59.44 18.21
N LEU A 17 -13.18 59.79 17.30
CA LEU A 17 -13.24 59.38 15.90
C LEU A 17 -12.23 58.25 15.68
N ALA A 18 -12.78 57.10 15.31
CA ALA A 18 -12.07 55.87 14.99
C ALA A 18 -11.10 56.08 13.83
N ALA A 19 -9.80 56.12 14.13
CA ALA A 19 -8.77 55.77 13.16
C ALA A 19 -8.56 54.26 13.24
N ALA A 20 -9.33 53.51 12.44
CA ALA A 20 -9.07 52.10 12.20
C ALA A 20 -7.75 52.00 11.41
N THR A 21 -6.63 51.83 12.12
CA THR A 21 -5.42 51.29 11.53
C THR A 21 -5.72 49.87 11.13
N VAL A 22 -5.91 49.66 9.81
CA VAL A 22 -5.85 48.34 9.19
C VAL A 22 -4.42 47.86 9.37
N SER A 23 -4.15 47.22 10.52
CA SER A 23 -3.01 46.34 10.69
C SER A 23 -3.21 45.22 9.69
N HIS A 24 -2.61 45.36 8.51
CA HIS A 24 -2.38 44.24 7.62
C HIS A 24 -1.60 43.20 8.44
N LEU A 25 -2.32 42.20 8.94
CA LEU A 25 -1.76 40.91 9.35
C LEU A 25 -1.16 40.31 8.07
N THR A 26 0.03 40.77 7.71
CA THR A 26 0.93 40.01 6.86
C THR A 26 1.20 38.75 7.63
N SER A 27 0.50 37.67 7.26
CA SER A 27 0.85 36.32 7.64
C SER A 27 2.27 36.07 7.16
N SER A 28 3.25 36.37 8.02
CA SER A 28 4.62 35.93 7.81
C SER A 28 4.56 34.43 7.57
N PRO A 29 5.13 33.91 6.47
CA PRO A 29 5.20 32.48 6.28
C PRO A 29 5.92 31.93 7.52
N ALA A 30 5.25 31.04 8.24
CA ALA A 30 5.87 30.34 9.35
C ALA A 30 7.11 29.67 8.78
N PHE A 31 8.30 30.21 9.10
CA PHE A 31 9.56 29.59 8.74
C PHE A 31 9.48 28.15 9.23
N ALA A 32 9.56 27.20 8.29
CA ALA A 32 9.66 25.80 8.63
C ALA A 32 10.84 25.67 9.60
N GLN A 33 10.57 25.22 10.83
CA GLN A 33 11.63 25.01 11.81
C GLN A 33 12.73 24.17 11.16
N THR A 34 13.99 24.61 11.27
CA THR A 34 15.13 23.84 10.79
C THR A 34 15.04 22.42 11.37
N PRO A 35 15.01 21.37 10.54
CA PRO A 35 14.87 20.01 11.03
C PRO A 35 15.96 19.68 12.05
N LYS A 36 15.56 19.23 13.24
CA LYS A 36 16.50 18.79 14.27
C LYS A 36 17.13 17.46 13.86
N ARG A 37 18.45 17.38 13.88
CA ARG A 37 19.18 16.13 13.65
C ARG A 37 19.27 15.32 14.93
N GLY A 38 19.13 14.01 14.78
CA GLY A 38 19.24 13.01 15.80
C GLY A 38 17.91 12.64 16.45
N GLY A 39 18.00 11.85 17.52
CA GLY A 39 16.85 11.38 18.29
C GLY A 39 16.24 10.08 17.76
N THR A 40 15.15 9.67 18.42
CA THR A 40 14.46 8.41 18.18
C THR A 40 13.05 8.68 17.65
N LEU A 41 12.69 7.98 16.57
CA LEU A 41 11.32 7.89 16.07
C LEU A 41 10.71 6.57 16.54
N THR A 42 9.70 6.63 17.40
CA THR A 42 8.97 5.47 17.91
C THR A 42 7.66 5.31 17.14
N ILE A 43 7.50 4.18 16.47
CA ILE A 43 6.29 3.86 15.70
C ILE A 43 5.77 2.48 16.10
N ARG A 44 4.48 2.25 15.89
CA ARG A 44 3.99 0.87 15.92
C ARG A 44 4.52 0.14 14.69
N GLY A 45 5.21 -0.96 14.95
CA GLY A 45 5.69 -1.91 13.97
C GLY A 45 4.72 -3.06 13.76
N THR A 46 5.19 -4.02 12.98
CA THR A 46 4.54 -5.32 12.79
C THR A 46 5.58 -6.41 12.98
N ASP A 47 5.14 -7.58 13.43
CA ASP A 47 6.02 -8.75 13.53
C ASP A 47 6.08 -9.49 12.18
N PRO A 48 7.21 -9.44 11.45
CA PRO A 48 7.32 -10.11 10.15
C PRO A 48 7.38 -11.63 10.34
N PRO A 49 6.70 -12.43 9.51
CA PRO A 49 6.76 -13.90 9.61
C PRO A 49 8.17 -14.45 9.36
N HIS A 50 8.95 -13.77 8.52
CA HIS A 50 10.40 -13.90 8.35
C HIS A 50 10.92 -12.73 7.52
N LEU A 51 12.24 -12.64 7.35
CA LEU A 51 12.89 -11.49 6.70
C LEU A 51 13.17 -11.65 5.19
N ASP A 52 13.12 -12.88 4.64
CA ASP A 52 13.31 -13.06 3.19
C ASP A 52 12.09 -12.59 2.39
N HIS A 53 12.16 -11.36 1.87
CA HIS A 53 11.06 -10.73 1.14
C HIS A 53 10.65 -11.43 -0.16
N MET A 54 11.53 -12.26 -0.73
CA MET A 54 11.25 -13.00 -1.98
C MET A 54 10.49 -14.30 -1.70
N LEU A 55 10.42 -14.76 -0.44
CA LEU A 55 9.73 -15.99 -0.04
C LEU A 55 8.43 -15.71 0.74
N THR A 56 8.01 -14.45 0.82
CA THR A 56 6.77 -14.05 1.49
C THR A 56 6.01 -13.00 0.68
N VAL A 57 4.68 -13.09 0.76
CA VAL A 57 3.77 -12.04 0.27
C VAL A 57 3.42 -11.03 1.37
N SER A 58 4.02 -11.18 2.55
CA SER A 58 3.63 -10.41 3.72
C SER A 58 4.14 -8.98 3.69
N PHE A 59 3.21 -8.01 3.70
CA PHE A 59 3.56 -6.60 3.82
C PHE A 59 4.36 -6.30 5.09
N LYS A 60 4.16 -7.07 6.18
CA LYS A 60 4.91 -6.92 7.44
C LYS A 60 6.44 -6.98 7.19
N THR A 61 6.88 -7.87 6.31
CA THR A 61 8.29 -8.00 5.89
C THR A 61 8.70 -6.87 4.95
N HIS A 62 7.86 -6.55 3.95
CA HIS A 62 8.17 -5.53 2.93
C HIS A 62 8.26 -4.12 3.50
N VAL A 63 7.44 -3.78 4.50
CA VAL A 63 7.47 -2.49 5.20
C VAL A 63 8.78 -2.34 5.97
N LEU A 64 9.19 -3.34 6.76
CA LEU A 64 10.49 -3.31 7.45
C LEU A 64 11.64 -3.14 6.46
N MET A 65 11.59 -3.86 5.34
CA MET A 65 12.61 -3.79 4.30
C MET A 65 12.70 -2.39 3.65
N SER A 66 11.60 -1.64 3.59
CA SER A 66 11.60 -0.29 3.04
C SER A 66 12.46 0.72 3.84
N PHE A 67 12.81 0.42 5.09
CA PHE A 67 13.74 1.24 5.89
C PHE A 67 15.20 0.89 5.62
N THR A 68 15.48 -0.36 5.24
CA THR A 68 16.84 -0.92 5.23
C THR A 68 17.40 -1.15 3.83
N HIS A 69 16.56 -1.38 2.82
CA HIS A 69 16.98 -1.67 1.45
C HIS A 69 16.47 -0.63 0.47
N SER A 70 17.34 -0.24 -0.46
CA SER A 70 17.02 0.66 -1.56
C SER A 70 16.54 -0.15 -2.77
N ARG A 71 15.82 0.51 -3.68
CA ARG A 71 15.44 -0.05 -4.99
C ARG A 71 16.08 0.76 -6.12
N LEU A 72 15.82 0.44 -7.39
CA LEU A 72 16.31 1.29 -8.48
C LEU A 72 15.59 2.64 -8.51
N LEU A 73 14.27 2.60 -8.33
CA LEU A 73 13.40 3.76 -8.27
C LEU A 73 12.70 3.83 -6.91
N LYS A 74 12.07 4.96 -6.60
CA LYS A 74 11.15 5.09 -5.48
C LYS A 74 10.05 6.07 -5.83
N HIS A 75 8.99 6.07 -5.02
CA HIS A 75 7.98 7.10 -5.11
C HIS A 75 8.47 8.35 -4.37
N LYS A 76 8.27 9.53 -4.96
CA LYS A 76 8.54 10.80 -4.30
C LYS A 76 7.68 10.90 -3.06
N VAL A 77 8.24 11.45 -2.00
CA VAL A 77 7.55 11.69 -0.73
C VAL A 77 7.78 13.12 -0.27
N GLY A 78 6.88 13.64 0.55
CA GLY A 78 7.02 14.95 1.17
C GLY A 78 5.75 15.81 1.03
N PRO A 79 5.73 16.98 1.68
CA PRO A 79 4.55 17.84 1.75
C PRO A 79 4.11 18.39 0.39
N ALA A 80 5.00 18.43 -0.60
CA ALA A 80 4.71 18.86 -1.96
C ALA A 80 4.08 17.76 -2.83
N VAL A 81 4.06 16.50 -2.37
CA VAL A 81 3.49 15.38 -3.12
C VAL A 81 2.03 15.20 -2.72
N ALA A 82 1.13 15.34 -3.69
CA ALA A 82 -0.30 15.21 -3.45
C ALA A 82 -0.66 13.77 -3.03
N SER A 83 -1.44 13.63 -1.95
CA SER A 83 -1.93 12.32 -1.50
C SER A 83 -2.71 11.61 -2.61
N GLY A 84 -2.35 10.35 -2.84
CA GLY A 84 -2.93 9.50 -3.88
C GLY A 84 -2.23 9.55 -5.24
N THR A 85 -1.14 10.30 -5.35
CA THR A 85 -0.22 10.27 -6.50
C THR A 85 1.03 9.48 -6.14
N PHE A 86 1.63 8.80 -7.12
CA PHE A 86 2.86 8.02 -6.91
C PHE A 86 3.93 8.38 -7.94
N PRO A 87 4.31 9.67 -8.06
CA PRO A 87 5.34 10.08 -8.99
C PRO A 87 6.67 9.41 -8.65
N LEU A 88 7.35 8.89 -9.66
CA LEU A 88 8.61 8.17 -9.51
C LEU A 88 9.81 9.13 -9.48
N GLU A 89 10.84 8.74 -8.75
CA GLU A 89 12.18 9.32 -8.79
C GLU A 89 13.27 8.24 -8.65
N GLY A 90 14.50 8.61 -8.98
CA GLY A 90 15.65 7.73 -8.84
C GLY A 90 15.99 7.45 -7.38
N ASP A 91 16.12 6.18 -7.02
CA ASP A 91 16.66 5.74 -5.74
C ASP A 91 18.13 5.34 -5.91
N LEU A 92 18.45 4.07 -6.15
CA LEU A 92 19.82 3.66 -6.54
C LEU A 92 20.18 4.12 -7.96
N ALA A 93 19.20 4.29 -8.84
CA ALA A 93 19.42 4.88 -10.15
C ALA A 93 19.55 6.40 -10.04
N GLU A 94 20.59 6.98 -10.63
CA GLU A 94 20.71 8.44 -10.79
C GLU A 94 19.86 8.94 -11.96
N SER A 95 19.75 8.13 -13.02
CA SER A 95 18.98 8.42 -14.22
C SER A 95 18.62 7.13 -14.95
N TRP A 96 17.64 7.20 -15.84
CA TRP A 96 17.31 6.10 -16.73
C TRP A 96 16.75 6.60 -18.06
N THR A 97 16.84 5.74 -19.08
CA THR A 97 16.24 5.97 -20.39
C THR A 97 15.42 4.76 -20.80
N GLN A 98 14.45 4.99 -21.69
CA GLN A 98 13.67 3.95 -22.34
C GLN A 98 13.84 4.10 -23.86
N PRO A 99 14.91 3.51 -24.46
CA PRO A 99 15.19 3.68 -25.89
C PRO A 99 14.09 3.14 -26.82
N ASN A 100 13.31 2.16 -26.36
CA ASN A 100 12.15 1.60 -27.04
C ASN A 100 11.15 1.04 -26.02
N GLU A 101 10.01 0.54 -26.47
CA GLU A 101 8.91 0.11 -25.60
C GLU A 101 9.25 -1.05 -24.64
N THR A 102 10.32 -1.81 -24.91
CA THR A 102 10.72 -3.00 -24.14
C THR A 102 12.11 -2.89 -23.49
N THR A 103 12.85 -1.80 -23.69
CA THR A 103 14.22 -1.66 -23.19
C THR A 103 14.30 -0.51 -22.19
N TYR A 104 14.88 -0.77 -21.02
CA TYR A 104 15.15 0.24 -20.00
C TYR A 104 16.63 0.19 -19.62
N VAL A 105 17.30 1.35 -19.59
CA VAL A 105 18.71 1.45 -19.21
C VAL A 105 18.84 2.40 -18.03
N PHE A 106 19.33 1.90 -16.90
CA PHE A 106 19.53 2.63 -15.66
C PHE A 106 21.01 2.90 -15.43
N ARG A 107 21.36 4.15 -15.10
CA ARG A 107 22.67 4.51 -14.55
C ARG A 107 22.56 4.53 -13.03
N LEU A 108 23.44 3.81 -12.36
CA LEU A 108 23.48 3.70 -10.91
C LEU A 108 24.30 4.85 -10.32
N ARG A 109 23.88 5.30 -9.14
CA ARG A 109 24.69 6.19 -8.31
C ARG A 109 26.01 5.50 -7.96
N LYS A 110 27.12 6.21 -8.11
CA LYS A 110 28.45 5.75 -7.69
C LYS A 110 28.64 5.94 -6.19
N GLY A 111 29.49 5.13 -5.58
CA GLY A 111 29.86 5.24 -4.17
C GLY A 111 28.77 4.82 -3.18
N VAL A 112 27.66 4.24 -3.65
CA VAL A 112 26.65 3.66 -2.76
C VAL A 112 27.26 2.46 -2.04
N ARG A 113 27.17 2.44 -0.71
CA ARG A 113 27.73 1.36 0.12
C ARG A 113 26.63 0.56 0.80
N TRP A 114 26.89 -0.73 0.96
CA TRP A 114 26.10 -1.60 1.82
C TRP A 114 26.29 -1.22 3.29
N HIS A 115 25.37 -1.68 4.14
CA HIS A 115 25.57 -1.63 5.58
C HIS A 115 26.89 -2.31 5.95
N ASN A 116 27.65 -1.70 6.86
CA ASN A 116 28.95 -2.21 7.27
C ASN A 116 28.82 -3.36 8.29
N LYS A 117 28.31 -4.51 7.82
CA LYS A 117 28.12 -5.73 8.59
C LYS A 117 28.63 -6.94 7.80
N PRO A 118 29.23 -7.97 8.46
CA PRO A 118 29.55 -9.21 7.79
C PRO A 118 28.30 -9.90 7.23
N PRO A 119 28.37 -10.53 6.04
CA PRO A 119 29.57 -10.77 5.23
C PRO A 119 29.93 -9.64 4.25
N VAL A 120 29.11 -8.60 4.12
CA VAL A 120 29.19 -7.62 3.03
C VAL A 120 30.22 -6.50 3.32
N ASN A 121 30.42 -6.18 4.60
CA ASN A 121 31.48 -5.29 5.10
C ASN A 121 31.57 -3.94 4.38
N GLY A 122 30.42 -3.34 4.04
CA GLY A 122 30.36 -1.97 3.51
C GLY A 122 30.96 -1.79 2.11
N ARG A 123 31.11 -2.87 1.34
CA ARG A 123 31.55 -2.77 -0.07
C ARG A 123 30.61 -1.87 -0.87
N GLU A 124 31.08 -1.43 -2.02
CA GLU A 124 30.27 -0.65 -2.95
C GLU A 124 29.21 -1.55 -3.63
N LEU A 125 28.03 -0.98 -3.86
CA LEU A 125 27.00 -1.55 -4.71
C LEU A 125 27.36 -1.39 -6.19
N THR A 126 27.07 -2.41 -6.99
CA THR A 126 27.35 -2.44 -8.43
C THR A 126 26.14 -2.94 -9.22
N ALA A 127 26.20 -2.84 -10.54
CA ALA A 127 25.18 -3.37 -11.44
C ALA A 127 24.96 -4.89 -11.30
N GLU A 128 25.99 -5.65 -10.90
CA GLU A 128 25.87 -7.08 -10.64
C GLU A 128 24.95 -7.39 -9.45
N ASP A 129 24.90 -6.52 -8.43
CA ASP A 129 23.97 -6.69 -7.30
C ASP A 129 22.51 -6.58 -7.75
N VAL A 130 22.25 -5.65 -8.67
CA VAL A 130 20.92 -5.45 -9.24
C VAL A 130 20.52 -6.64 -10.09
N ARG A 131 21.41 -7.07 -10.98
CA ARG A 131 21.22 -8.24 -11.82
C ARG A 131 20.94 -9.48 -10.98
N TYR A 132 21.79 -9.76 -9.98
CA TYR A 132 21.62 -10.89 -9.07
C TYR A 132 20.28 -10.84 -8.33
N SER A 133 19.88 -9.68 -7.82
CA SER A 133 18.62 -9.52 -7.09
C SER A 133 17.41 -9.84 -7.97
N VAL A 134 17.41 -9.36 -9.21
CA VAL A 134 16.34 -9.59 -10.18
C VAL A 134 16.32 -11.07 -10.62
N GLU A 135 17.48 -11.65 -10.93
CA GLU A 135 17.59 -13.06 -11.31
C GLU A 135 17.11 -13.97 -10.18
N ARG A 136 17.56 -13.75 -8.94
CA ARG A 136 17.08 -14.49 -7.77
C ARG A 136 15.59 -14.34 -7.59
N PHE A 137 15.04 -13.13 -7.70
CA PHE A 137 13.60 -12.89 -7.59
C PHE A 137 12.80 -13.72 -8.60
N LEU A 138 13.27 -13.80 -9.85
CA LEU A 138 12.58 -14.55 -10.91
C LEU A 138 12.71 -16.07 -10.78
N THR A 139 13.81 -16.55 -10.19
CA THR A 139 14.20 -17.98 -10.26
C THR A 139 14.06 -18.73 -8.95
N ILE A 140 14.04 -18.05 -7.80
CA ILE A 140 13.94 -18.71 -6.49
C ILE A 140 12.61 -19.45 -6.35
N GLN A 141 12.70 -20.72 -5.97
CA GLN A 141 11.54 -21.57 -5.77
C GLN A 141 10.69 -21.04 -4.60
N GLY A 142 9.37 -21.00 -4.80
CA GLY A 142 8.43 -20.52 -3.79
C GLY A 142 8.15 -19.02 -3.79
N ASN A 143 8.78 -18.22 -4.68
CA ASN A 143 8.44 -16.80 -4.79
C ASN A 143 7.06 -16.58 -5.44
N ALA A 144 6.05 -16.36 -4.59
CA ALA A 144 4.70 -16.06 -5.03
C ALA A 144 4.55 -14.70 -5.74
N ASN A 145 5.55 -13.81 -5.63
CA ASN A 145 5.60 -12.49 -6.25
C ASN A 145 6.40 -12.45 -7.56
N ALA A 146 7.03 -13.56 -8.00
CA ALA A 146 7.82 -13.61 -9.25
C ALA A 146 7.04 -13.08 -10.48
N TYR A 147 5.71 -13.20 -10.47
CA TYR A 147 4.83 -12.66 -11.51
C TYR A 147 4.97 -11.14 -11.75
N MET A 148 5.42 -10.37 -10.74
CA MET A 148 5.60 -8.92 -10.85
C MET A 148 6.69 -8.54 -11.85
N LEU A 149 7.70 -9.41 -12.02
CA LEU A 149 8.79 -9.20 -12.97
C LEU A 149 8.80 -10.22 -14.12
N LYS A 150 7.77 -11.06 -14.26
CA LYS A 150 7.75 -12.13 -15.28
C LYS A 150 7.93 -11.64 -16.72
N THR A 151 7.63 -10.36 -16.97
CA THR A 151 7.80 -9.69 -18.26
C THR A 151 9.25 -9.37 -18.56
N VAL A 152 10.15 -9.37 -17.58
CA VAL A 152 11.60 -9.28 -17.79
C VAL A 152 12.05 -10.53 -18.55
N GLU A 153 12.61 -10.31 -19.74
CA GLU A 153 13.29 -11.34 -20.52
C GLU A 153 14.74 -11.46 -20.06
N ARG A 154 15.41 -10.33 -19.90
CA ARG A 154 16.83 -10.26 -19.60
C ARG A 154 17.17 -9.04 -18.76
N VAL A 155 18.07 -9.22 -17.81
CA VAL A 155 18.72 -8.15 -17.05
C VAL A 155 20.23 -8.29 -17.21
N GLU A 156 20.91 -7.20 -17.56
CA GLU A 156 22.33 -7.19 -17.90
C GLU A 156 23.02 -6.10 -17.07
N ALA A 157 24.14 -6.44 -16.43
CA ALA A 157 25.10 -5.48 -15.94
C ALA A 157 26.02 -5.10 -17.11
N VAL A 158 25.70 -4.02 -17.81
CA VAL A 158 26.44 -3.58 -19.02
C VAL A 158 27.84 -3.11 -18.64
N ASP A 159 27.95 -2.44 -17.51
CA ASP A 159 29.19 -2.07 -16.85
C ASP A 159 28.95 -1.99 -15.33
N ARG A 160 29.96 -1.61 -14.55
CA ARG A 160 29.88 -1.54 -13.08
C ARG A 160 28.70 -0.71 -12.55
N TYR A 161 28.24 0.30 -13.29
CA TYR A 161 27.21 1.25 -12.87
C TYR A 161 26.05 1.34 -13.86
N THR A 162 25.87 0.36 -14.75
CA THR A 162 24.83 0.41 -15.78
C THR A 162 24.09 -0.90 -15.85
N VAL A 163 22.77 -0.83 -15.64
CA VAL A 163 21.87 -1.98 -15.72
C VAL A 163 20.93 -1.80 -16.88
N LYS A 164 20.85 -2.80 -17.76
CA LYS A 164 19.90 -2.84 -18.86
C LYS A 164 18.87 -3.94 -18.62
N PHE A 165 17.61 -3.58 -18.75
CA PHE A 165 16.49 -4.51 -18.77
C PHE A 165 15.95 -4.61 -20.19
N THR A 166 15.65 -5.84 -20.61
CA THR A 166 14.89 -6.16 -21.83
C THR A 166 13.63 -6.90 -21.41
N LEU A 167 12.47 -6.42 -21.85
CA LEU A 167 11.16 -6.98 -21.55
C LEU A 167 10.65 -7.79 -22.75
N LYS A 168 9.90 -8.86 -22.48
CA LYS A 168 9.25 -9.71 -23.48
C LYS A 168 8.17 -8.97 -24.28
N GLU A 169 7.55 -7.97 -23.65
CA GLU A 169 6.47 -7.17 -24.20
C GLU A 169 6.46 -5.78 -23.53
N PRO A 170 5.88 -4.75 -24.18
CA PRO A 170 5.70 -3.45 -23.57
C PRO A 170 4.92 -3.55 -22.24
N PHE A 171 5.56 -3.17 -21.13
CA PHE A 171 4.94 -3.25 -19.81
C PHE A 171 4.96 -1.91 -19.09
N ALA A 172 3.84 -1.22 -19.17
CA ALA A 172 3.55 0.07 -18.55
C ALA A 172 4.09 0.26 -17.13
N TRP A 173 3.89 -0.75 -16.29
CA TRP A 173 4.09 -0.72 -14.84
C TRP A 173 5.51 -1.14 -14.44
N PHE A 174 6.37 -1.44 -15.40
CA PHE A 174 7.71 -1.91 -15.10
C PHE A 174 8.49 -0.94 -14.19
N PRO A 175 8.48 0.39 -14.40
CA PRO A 175 9.11 1.33 -13.47
C PRO A 175 8.54 1.25 -12.04
N ASP A 176 7.22 1.12 -11.88
CA ASP A 176 6.59 0.97 -10.56
C ASP A 176 7.00 -0.32 -9.86
N MET A 177 7.18 -1.42 -10.62
CA MET A 177 7.72 -2.66 -10.06
C MET A 177 9.15 -2.48 -9.54
N LEU A 178 9.96 -1.63 -10.18
CA LEU A 178 11.30 -1.29 -9.70
C LEU A 178 11.30 -0.29 -8.53
N ALA A 179 10.13 0.26 -8.18
CA ALA A 179 9.95 1.20 -7.08
C ALA A 179 9.31 0.58 -5.84
N THR A 180 8.87 -0.68 -5.85
CA THR A 180 8.24 -1.36 -4.71
C THR A 180 9.20 -2.35 -4.03
N PRO A 181 9.22 -2.47 -2.68
CA PRO A 181 10.10 -3.43 -2.02
C PRO A 181 9.53 -4.85 -2.16
N MET A 182 8.26 -5.00 -2.56
CA MET A 182 7.62 -6.29 -2.78
C MET A 182 8.18 -7.01 -4.01
N ALA A 183 8.58 -6.25 -5.02
CA ALA A 183 9.18 -6.79 -6.23
C ALA A 183 10.70 -6.82 -6.08
N VAL A 184 11.40 -5.68 -6.08
CA VAL A 184 12.87 -5.73 -5.97
C VAL A 184 13.43 -4.64 -5.07
N ALA A 185 13.62 -5.01 -3.81
CA ALA A 185 14.73 -4.46 -3.04
C ALA A 185 16.04 -5.13 -3.47
N ILE A 186 17.10 -4.34 -3.60
CA ILE A 186 18.42 -4.89 -3.98
C ILE A 186 19.06 -5.55 -2.76
N ILE A 187 19.49 -6.80 -2.93
CA ILE A 187 20.06 -7.65 -1.88
C ILE A 187 21.54 -7.94 -2.14
N ALA A 188 22.29 -8.21 -1.07
CA ALA A 188 23.67 -8.63 -1.18
C ALA A 188 23.75 -10.15 -1.39
N ARG A 189 24.41 -10.56 -2.47
CA ARG A 189 24.61 -11.97 -2.83
C ARG A 189 25.31 -12.75 -1.72
N GLU A 190 26.27 -12.14 -1.06
CA GLU A 190 27.08 -12.75 0.00
C GLU A 190 26.23 -13.18 1.20
N CYS A 191 25.13 -12.45 1.49
CA CYS A 191 24.19 -12.86 2.54
C CYS A 191 23.52 -14.18 2.18
N VAL A 192 23.07 -14.34 0.94
CA VAL A 192 22.44 -15.58 0.47
C VAL A 192 23.45 -16.72 0.47
N GLU A 193 24.67 -16.48 -0.02
CA GLU A 193 25.72 -17.52 -0.06
C GLU A 193 26.14 -17.97 1.35
N LYS A 194 26.23 -17.05 2.31
CA LYS A 194 26.62 -17.39 3.68
C LYS A 194 25.51 -18.03 4.50
N PHE A 195 24.28 -17.56 4.37
CA PHE A 195 23.17 -17.95 5.25
C PHE A 195 22.16 -18.90 4.60
N GLY A 196 22.24 -19.12 3.28
CA GLY A 196 21.32 -19.93 2.49
C GLY A 196 20.04 -19.19 2.07
N ASP A 197 19.52 -18.34 2.94
CA ASP A 197 18.39 -17.44 2.66
C ASP A 197 18.54 -16.09 3.40
N LEU A 198 17.56 -15.21 3.25
CA LEU A 198 17.56 -13.89 3.90
C LEU A 198 16.67 -13.85 5.16
N LYS A 199 16.32 -14.99 5.75
CA LYS A 199 15.40 -15.02 6.91
C LYS A 199 16.09 -14.62 8.21
N LYS A 200 17.40 -14.82 8.31
CA LYS A 200 18.19 -14.47 9.49
C LYS A 200 18.36 -12.95 9.63
N PRO A 201 18.23 -12.37 10.84
CA PRO A 201 18.49 -10.95 11.05
C PRO A 201 19.88 -10.48 10.58
N GLU A 202 20.89 -11.34 10.69
CA GLU A 202 22.26 -11.07 10.23
C GLU A 202 22.37 -10.96 8.70
N ALA A 203 21.44 -11.56 7.95
CA ALA A 203 21.37 -11.47 6.51
C ALA A 203 20.66 -10.18 6.02
N PHE A 204 20.03 -9.42 6.93
CA PHE A 204 19.21 -8.25 6.62
C PHE A 204 20.05 -6.98 6.40
N ILE A 205 20.91 -7.05 5.38
CA ILE A 205 21.87 -6.01 5.01
C ILE A 205 21.42 -5.38 3.70
N GLY A 206 21.18 -4.06 3.74
CA GLY A 206 20.78 -3.27 2.58
C GLY A 206 21.73 -2.10 2.33
N THR A 207 21.27 -1.16 1.49
CA THR A 207 21.93 0.12 1.21
C THR A 207 21.11 1.33 1.70
N GLY A 208 19.99 1.06 2.37
CA GLY A 208 19.03 2.07 2.81
C GLY A 208 19.50 2.92 4.00
N PRO A 209 18.66 3.89 4.42
CA PRO A 209 19.00 4.90 5.43
C PRO A 209 19.17 4.37 6.85
N TRP A 210 18.57 3.22 7.17
CA TRP A 210 18.74 2.58 8.47
C TRP A 210 19.19 1.12 8.34
N MET A 211 19.86 0.62 9.37
CA MET A 211 20.35 -0.75 9.51
C MET A 211 19.53 -1.43 10.61
N LEU A 212 19.19 -2.72 10.43
CA LEU A 212 18.56 -3.50 11.48
C LEU A 212 19.55 -3.72 12.62
N ASP A 213 19.22 -3.24 13.82
CA ASP A 213 20.04 -3.36 15.02
C ASP A 213 19.62 -4.58 15.85
N SER A 214 18.31 -4.71 16.12
CA SER A 214 17.74 -5.86 16.80
C SER A 214 16.33 -6.17 16.31
N LEU A 215 15.97 -7.46 16.30
CA LEU A 215 14.62 -7.96 16.06
C LEU A 215 14.25 -8.90 17.21
N ARG A 216 13.18 -8.58 17.94
CA ARG A 216 12.65 -9.37 19.04
C ARG A 216 11.24 -9.81 18.67
N PRO A 217 11.03 -11.07 18.24
CA PRO A 217 9.72 -11.57 17.86
C PRO A 217 8.65 -11.26 18.91
N GLY A 218 7.47 -10.83 18.48
CA GLY A 218 6.37 -10.37 19.33
C GLY A 218 6.57 -9.05 20.08
N LEU A 219 7.79 -8.51 20.17
CA LEU A 219 8.08 -7.25 20.89
C LEU A 219 8.37 -6.08 19.95
N GLY A 220 9.10 -6.33 18.86
CA GLY A 220 9.43 -5.33 17.85
C GLY A 220 10.89 -5.31 17.45
N GLN A 221 11.27 -4.24 16.75
CA GLN A 221 12.59 -4.12 16.14
C GLN A 221 13.13 -2.71 16.26
N THR A 222 14.45 -2.65 16.35
CA THR A 222 15.20 -1.42 16.40
C THR A 222 15.99 -1.28 15.10
N LEU A 223 15.92 -0.08 14.52
CA LEU A 223 16.75 0.32 13.40
C LEU A 223 17.67 1.48 13.82
N VAL A 224 18.92 1.47 13.38
CA VAL A 224 19.89 2.54 13.63
C VAL A 224 20.35 3.15 12.32
N ARG A 225 20.63 4.45 12.30
CA ARG A 225 21.10 5.19 11.14
C ARG A 225 22.26 4.46 10.46
N HIS A 226 22.21 4.37 9.14
CA HIS A 226 23.34 3.93 8.32
C HIS A 226 24.31 5.11 8.11
N PRO A 227 25.53 5.10 8.70
CA PRO A 227 26.45 6.24 8.60
C PRO A 227 26.94 6.51 7.16
N GLY A 228 27.00 5.47 6.33
CA GLY A 228 27.40 5.52 4.92
C GLY A 228 26.24 5.69 3.94
N TYR A 229 25.07 6.17 4.38
CA TYR A 229 23.93 6.36 3.48
C TYR A 229 24.24 7.39 2.39
N PHE A 230 23.90 7.04 1.15
CA PHE A 230 24.36 7.74 -0.04
C PHE A 230 23.64 9.07 -0.33
N VAL A 231 22.55 9.38 0.38
CA VAL A 231 21.85 10.66 0.26
C VAL A 231 22.40 11.64 1.32
N PRO A 232 23.15 12.69 0.93
CA PRO A 232 23.78 13.59 1.88
C PRO A 232 22.79 14.21 2.86
N GLY A 233 23.21 14.32 4.12
CA GLY A 233 22.41 14.93 5.19
C GLY A 233 21.30 14.03 5.76
N LEU A 234 20.88 12.98 5.07
CA LEU A 234 19.81 12.07 5.50
C LEU A 234 20.34 10.74 6.10
N PRO A 235 19.52 10.02 6.87
CA PRO A 235 18.25 10.47 7.47
C PRO A 235 18.48 11.57 8.53
N TYR A 236 17.43 12.24 9.03
CA TYR A 236 17.60 13.15 10.19
C TYR A 236 17.63 12.40 11.52
N ILE A 237 16.88 11.31 11.63
CA ILE A 237 16.67 10.51 12.85
C ILE A 237 17.80 9.48 13.02
N ASP A 238 18.29 9.29 14.25
CA ASP A 238 19.34 8.32 14.58
C ASP A 238 18.80 6.90 14.73
N ARG A 239 17.60 6.77 15.30
CA ARG A 239 17.04 5.48 15.70
C ARG A 239 15.56 5.41 15.38
N VAL A 240 15.11 4.29 14.86
CA VAL A 240 13.68 3.98 14.72
C VAL A 240 13.37 2.81 15.65
N GLU A 241 12.44 3.01 16.57
CA GLU A 241 11.90 1.97 17.43
C GLU A 241 10.55 1.55 16.90
N GLN A 242 10.46 0.32 16.42
CA GLN A 242 9.19 -0.26 15.99
C GLN A 242 8.70 -1.19 17.09
N ILE A 243 7.54 -0.89 17.66
CA ILE A 243 6.95 -1.68 18.75
C ILE A 243 5.82 -2.54 18.19
N VAL A 244 5.81 -3.83 18.50
CA VAL A 244 4.70 -4.71 18.17
C VAL A 244 3.63 -4.59 19.26
N ASP A 245 2.43 -4.19 18.85
CA ASP A 245 1.24 -4.09 19.69
C ASP A 245 0.04 -4.46 18.79
N GLU A 246 -0.60 -5.58 19.09
CA GLU A 246 -1.73 -6.10 18.32
C GLU A 246 -3.08 -5.79 18.98
N ASP A 247 -3.09 -5.35 20.24
CA ASP A 247 -4.31 -4.99 20.95
C ASP A 247 -4.74 -3.56 20.58
N SER A 248 -6.03 -3.36 20.27
CA SER A 248 -6.56 -2.06 19.84
C SER A 248 -6.57 -1.05 20.99
N ALA A 249 -6.99 -1.47 22.18
CA ALA A 249 -7.10 -0.59 23.33
C ALA A 249 -5.72 -0.14 23.83
N SER A 250 -4.76 -1.06 23.89
CA SER A 250 -3.35 -0.79 24.20
C SER A 250 -2.73 0.20 23.21
N ARG A 251 -2.95 0.02 21.90
CA ARG A 251 -2.46 0.95 20.88
C ARG A 251 -3.00 2.36 21.07
N ILE A 252 -4.31 2.49 21.27
CA ILE A 252 -4.98 3.77 21.52
C ILE A 252 -4.44 4.44 22.78
N ALA A 253 -4.36 3.70 23.89
CA ALA A 253 -3.86 4.22 25.17
C ALA A 253 -2.40 4.66 25.06
N GLY A 254 -1.55 3.85 24.41
CA GLY A 254 -0.15 4.15 24.14
C GLY A 254 0.01 5.40 23.27
N PHE A 255 -0.79 5.54 22.21
CA PHE A 255 -0.75 6.73 21.37
C PHE A 255 -1.15 8.00 22.13
N LEU A 256 -2.23 7.94 22.93
CA LEU A 256 -2.66 9.06 23.79
C LEU A 256 -1.59 9.44 24.81
N ALA A 257 -0.82 8.47 25.31
CA ALA A 257 0.26 8.65 26.27
C ALA A 257 1.61 9.08 25.66
N GLY A 258 1.71 9.19 24.33
CA GLY A 258 2.96 9.58 23.67
C GLY A 258 3.93 8.42 23.37
N LYS A 259 3.50 7.16 23.50
CA LYS A 259 4.33 5.97 23.20
C LYS A 259 4.70 5.89 21.71
N TYR A 260 3.85 6.38 20.81
CA TYR A 260 4.12 6.45 19.37
C TYR A 260 4.14 7.91 18.89
N ASP A 261 5.06 8.23 17.99
CA ASP A 261 5.25 9.58 17.43
C ASP A 261 4.30 9.89 16.28
N VAL A 262 3.81 8.86 15.59
CA VAL A 262 2.86 8.95 14.48
C VAL A 262 1.67 8.01 14.71
N GLY A 263 0.62 8.13 13.89
CA GLY A 263 -0.52 7.21 13.91
C GLY A 263 -0.07 5.75 13.87
N PHE A 264 -0.71 4.90 14.66
CA PHE A 264 -0.25 3.53 14.92
C PHE A 264 -0.51 2.54 13.76
N ASP A 265 -1.22 2.92 12.71
CA ASP A 265 -1.36 2.11 11.49
C ASP A 265 -0.51 2.68 10.35
N GLY A 266 0.81 2.58 10.49
CA GLY A 266 1.76 3.04 9.47
C GLY A 266 1.74 4.56 9.27
N GLY A 267 1.50 5.31 10.35
CA GLY A 267 1.29 6.76 10.32
C GLY A 267 -0.17 7.19 10.17
N LEU A 268 -1.09 6.24 10.02
CA LEU A 268 -2.53 6.46 9.93
C LEU A 268 -3.25 6.07 11.23
N ILE A 269 -4.49 6.52 11.36
CA ILE A 269 -5.45 6.08 12.38
C ILE A 269 -6.75 5.83 11.63
N PHE A 270 -7.39 4.67 11.83
CA PHE A 270 -8.65 4.39 11.15
C PHE A 270 -9.76 5.34 11.65
N ARG A 271 -10.74 5.62 10.78
CA ARG A 271 -11.76 6.64 11.06
C ARG A 271 -12.54 6.38 12.34
N THR A 272 -12.93 5.13 12.58
CA THR A 272 -13.68 4.71 13.77
C THR A 272 -12.87 4.95 15.04
N GLU A 273 -11.58 4.61 15.06
CA GLU A 273 -10.68 4.87 16.18
C GLU A 273 -10.43 6.38 16.36
N TRP A 274 -10.23 7.12 15.26
CA TRP A 274 -10.06 8.57 15.28
C TRP A 274 -11.24 9.28 15.95
N VAL A 275 -12.47 8.92 15.60
CA VAL A 275 -13.69 9.51 16.21
C VAL A 275 -13.71 9.29 17.72
N GLN A 276 -13.26 8.11 18.20
CA GLN A 276 -13.19 7.79 19.62
C GLN A 276 -12.15 8.63 20.39
N ILE A 277 -11.04 9.00 19.76
CA ILE A 277 -9.87 9.56 20.47
C ILE A 277 -9.56 11.02 20.16
N ARG A 278 -10.19 11.63 19.14
CA ARG A 278 -9.85 12.98 18.65
C ARG A 278 -9.89 14.06 19.72
N ASP A 279 -10.87 14.00 20.63
CA ASP A 279 -11.04 15.04 21.66
C ASP A 279 -10.03 14.86 22.79
N ALA A 280 -9.71 13.61 23.15
CA ALA A 280 -8.61 13.31 24.06
C ALA A 280 -7.25 13.71 23.47
N LEU A 281 -7.04 13.56 22.15
CA LEU A 281 -5.81 13.98 21.48
C LEU A 281 -5.64 15.50 21.49
N LYS A 282 -6.71 16.27 21.29
CA LYS A 282 -6.64 17.74 21.39
C LYS A 282 -6.16 18.19 22.78
N GLN A 283 -6.58 17.48 23.83
CA GLN A 283 -6.19 17.79 25.21
C GLN A 283 -4.78 17.29 25.55
N LYS A 284 -4.48 16.01 25.25
CA LYS A 284 -3.23 15.35 25.66
C LYS A 284 -2.06 15.63 24.74
N ARG A 285 -2.33 15.92 23.46
CA ARG A 285 -1.32 16.10 22.41
C ARG A 285 -1.70 17.26 21.45
N PRO A 286 -1.86 18.50 21.95
CA PRO A 286 -2.39 19.64 21.18
C PRO A 286 -1.56 20.03 19.95
N ASN A 287 -0.29 19.59 19.88
CA ASN A 287 0.61 19.89 18.77
C ASN A 287 0.56 18.87 17.62
N LEU A 288 -0.29 17.84 17.71
CA LEU A 288 -0.43 16.86 16.64
C LEU A 288 -1.03 17.50 15.39
N ARG A 289 -0.40 17.23 14.25
CA ARG A 289 -0.94 17.58 12.93
C ARG A 289 -1.70 16.39 12.39
N THR A 290 -2.90 16.63 11.87
CA THR A 290 -3.77 15.60 11.31
C THR A 290 -4.26 16.02 9.94
N ALA A 291 -4.48 15.05 9.07
CA ALA A 291 -5.04 15.24 7.75
C ALA A 291 -5.88 14.01 7.40
N ASP A 292 -7.07 14.25 6.87
CA ASP A 292 -7.88 13.17 6.31
C ASP A 292 -7.31 12.80 4.94
N VAL A 293 -7.04 11.51 4.74
CA VAL A 293 -6.51 10.97 3.48
C VAL A 293 -7.34 9.78 3.03
N VAL A 294 -7.71 9.76 1.75
CA VAL A 294 -8.25 8.56 1.11
C VAL A 294 -7.07 7.66 0.78
N THR A 295 -7.01 6.49 1.42
CA THR A 295 -5.91 5.54 1.24
C THR A 295 -6.08 4.75 -0.05
N ASN A 296 -5.01 4.12 -0.51
CA ASN A 296 -5.03 3.15 -1.61
C ASN A 296 -5.42 1.73 -1.15
N ILE A 297 -5.95 1.59 0.06
CA ILE A 297 -6.40 0.32 0.64
C ILE A 297 -7.88 0.14 0.28
N MET A 298 -8.26 -1.05 -0.18
CA MET A 298 -9.66 -1.37 -0.45
C MET A 298 -10.05 -2.67 0.25
N SER A 299 -11.24 -2.72 0.84
CA SER A 299 -11.87 -3.99 1.20
C SER A 299 -12.69 -4.49 0.03
N HIS A 300 -12.49 -5.74 -0.38
CA HIS A 300 -13.27 -6.38 -1.44
C HIS A 300 -13.51 -7.86 -1.14
N LEU A 301 -14.52 -8.43 -1.80
CA LEU A 301 -14.81 -9.86 -1.79
C LEU A 301 -14.22 -10.52 -3.04
N SER A 302 -13.14 -11.25 -2.87
CA SER A 302 -12.52 -12.10 -3.87
C SER A 302 -13.29 -13.42 -4.01
N MET A 303 -13.54 -13.82 -5.26
CA MET A 303 -14.30 -15.01 -5.64
C MET A 303 -13.46 -15.96 -6.51
N ARG A 304 -13.57 -17.27 -6.27
CA ARG A 304 -12.89 -18.30 -7.07
C ARG A 304 -13.56 -18.50 -8.43
N THR A 305 -13.25 -17.63 -9.38
CA THR A 305 -13.84 -17.65 -10.74
C THR A 305 -13.52 -18.91 -11.55
N ASP A 306 -12.64 -19.78 -11.06
CA ASP A 306 -12.30 -21.07 -11.65
C ASP A 306 -13.20 -22.23 -11.18
N ARG A 307 -14.11 -21.99 -10.22
CA ARG A 307 -14.97 -23.03 -9.64
C ARG A 307 -16.43 -22.59 -9.53
N PRO A 308 -17.40 -23.51 -9.68
CA PRO A 308 -18.77 -23.24 -9.28
C PRO A 308 -18.87 -22.83 -7.80
N PRO A 309 -19.82 -21.96 -7.44
CA PRO A 309 -20.77 -21.27 -8.31
C PRO A 309 -20.17 -20.00 -8.97
N PHE A 310 -18.96 -19.60 -8.58
CA PHE A 310 -18.37 -18.30 -8.93
C PHE A 310 -17.78 -18.24 -10.34
N ASN A 311 -17.69 -19.37 -11.06
CA ASN A 311 -17.37 -19.37 -12.49
C ASN A 311 -18.49 -18.74 -13.34
N ASP A 312 -19.73 -18.73 -12.87
CA ASP A 312 -20.85 -18.03 -13.51
C ASP A 312 -20.81 -16.52 -13.20
N LEU A 313 -20.80 -15.69 -14.25
CA LEU A 313 -20.82 -14.23 -14.13
C LEU A 313 -22.07 -13.72 -13.42
N ARG A 314 -23.23 -14.36 -13.63
CA ARG A 314 -24.51 -13.94 -13.04
C ARG A 314 -24.51 -14.06 -11.53
N VAL A 315 -23.87 -15.10 -11.00
CA VAL A 315 -23.66 -15.27 -9.55
C VAL A 315 -22.84 -14.11 -8.99
N ARG A 316 -21.73 -13.74 -9.65
CA ARG A 316 -20.87 -12.63 -9.19
C ARG A 316 -21.58 -11.27 -9.28
N GLN A 317 -22.37 -11.05 -10.33
CA GLN A 317 -23.19 -9.86 -10.48
C GLN A 317 -24.28 -9.76 -9.40
N ALA A 318 -24.99 -10.86 -9.13
CA ALA A 318 -26.00 -10.93 -8.08
C ALA A 318 -25.41 -10.62 -6.70
N MET A 319 -24.24 -11.19 -6.39
CA MET A 319 -23.54 -10.89 -5.15
C MET A 319 -23.17 -9.41 -5.04
N SER A 320 -22.69 -8.78 -6.12
CA SER A 320 -22.38 -7.35 -6.11
C SER A 320 -23.62 -6.47 -5.88
N LEU A 321 -24.76 -6.86 -6.46
CA LEU A 321 -26.06 -6.19 -6.30
C LEU A 321 -26.69 -6.43 -4.92
N ALA A 322 -26.30 -7.49 -4.20
CA ALA A 322 -26.79 -7.75 -2.86
C ALA A 322 -26.18 -6.79 -1.83
N VAL A 323 -24.93 -6.34 -2.04
CA VAL A 323 -24.17 -5.53 -1.09
C VAL A 323 -24.67 -4.10 -0.99
N ASP A 324 -25.00 -3.69 0.24
CA ASP A 324 -25.25 -2.30 0.57
C ASP A 324 -23.95 -1.58 0.92
N ARG A 325 -23.31 -1.00 -0.09
CA ARG A 325 -22.01 -0.31 0.10
C ARG A 325 -22.14 0.95 0.95
N LYS A 326 -23.31 1.60 0.97
CA LYS A 326 -23.54 2.79 1.78
C LYS A 326 -23.69 2.40 3.25
N ASP A 327 -24.56 1.45 3.56
CA ASP A 327 -24.73 0.90 4.92
C ASP A 327 -23.39 0.37 5.47
N LEU A 328 -22.62 -0.34 4.64
CA LEU A 328 -21.28 -0.82 5.01
C LEU A 328 -20.32 0.33 5.37
N MET A 329 -20.29 1.41 4.58
CA MET A 329 -19.43 2.57 4.83
C MET A 329 -19.88 3.38 6.05
N ASP A 330 -21.19 3.56 6.21
CA ASP A 330 -21.78 4.24 7.37
C ASP A 330 -21.40 3.50 8.66
N ALA A 331 -21.58 2.18 8.68
CA ALA A 331 -21.35 1.34 9.86
C ALA A 331 -19.87 1.15 10.22
N THR A 332 -18.98 1.08 9.22
CA THR A 332 -17.57 0.67 9.45
C THR A 332 -16.55 1.79 9.26
N SER A 333 -17.00 2.97 8.80
CA SER A 333 -16.12 4.12 8.56
C SER A 333 -16.81 5.45 8.86
N GLU A 334 -17.86 5.47 9.69
CA GLU A 334 -18.54 6.69 10.14
C GLU A 334 -19.03 7.56 8.96
N GLY A 335 -19.53 6.90 7.91
CA GLY A 335 -19.98 7.54 6.66
C GLY A 335 -18.86 8.22 5.87
N THR A 336 -17.61 8.02 6.27
CA THR A 336 -16.44 8.67 5.66
C THR A 336 -15.68 7.66 4.81
N GLY A 337 -15.51 7.95 3.52
CA GLY A 337 -14.79 7.08 2.61
C GLY A 337 -15.17 7.33 1.16
N MET A 338 -14.73 6.43 0.30
CA MET A 338 -15.11 6.42 -1.12
C MET A 338 -15.46 4.99 -1.54
N PHE A 339 -16.47 4.85 -2.39
CA PHE A 339 -16.73 3.56 -3.03
C PHE A 339 -15.58 3.22 -3.95
N ASN A 340 -14.91 2.10 -3.66
CA ASN A 340 -13.78 1.64 -4.46
C ASN A 340 -14.27 1.09 -5.81
N PRO A 341 -13.82 1.64 -6.94
CA PRO A 341 -13.86 0.95 -8.22
C PRO A 341 -12.81 -0.19 -8.20
N PRO A 342 -12.65 -0.97 -9.28
CA PRO A 342 -11.66 -2.05 -9.30
C PRO A 342 -10.20 -1.61 -9.03
N VAL A 343 -9.91 -0.32 -9.23
CA VAL A 343 -8.66 0.33 -8.81
C VAL A 343 -8.98 1.22 -7.61
N PRO A 344 -8.30 1.11 -6.45
CA PRO A 344 -8.67 1.86 -5.25
C PRO A 344 -8.85 3.36 -5.49
N ALA A 345 -9.87 3.97 -4.91
CA ALA A 345 -10.20 5.39 -5.13
C ALA A 345 -9.08 6.33 -4.68
N GLY A 346 -8.24 5.92 -3.73
CA GLY A 346 -7.05 6.67 -3.32
C GLY A 346 -5.94 6.71 -4.39
N LEU A 347 -5.98 5.86 -5.42
CA LEU A 347 -5.04 5.88 -6.55
C LEU A 347 -5.52 6.86 -7.62
N LYS A 348 -5.50 8.17 -7.33
CA LYS A 348 -6.16 9.22 -8.13
C LYS A 348 -5.74 9.27 -9.60
N GLU A 349 -4.51 8.87 -9.92
CA GLU A 349 -3.99 8.89 -11.30
C GLU A 349 -4.50 7.72 -12.15
N TRP A 350 -5.01 6.65 -11.52
CA TRP A 350 -5.43 5.41 -12.21
C TRP A 350 -6.87 5.01 -11.96
N SER A 351 -7.48 5.53 -10.89
CA SER A 351 -8.83 5.19 -10.47
C SER A 351 -9.85 5.99 -11.26
N LEU A 352 -10.86 5.32 -11.81
CA LEU A 352 -12.02 5.95 -12.41
C LEU A 352 -13.14 6.05 -11.39
N PRO A 353 -13.82 7.19 -11.22
CA PRO A 353 -15.02 7.28 -10.40
C PRO A 353 -16.03 6.18 -10.75
N VAL A 354 -16.78 5.67 -9.76
CA VAL A 354 -17.76 4.59 -9.99
C VAL A 354 -18.76 4.94 -11.10
N ALA A 355 -19.17 6.22 -11.21
CA ALA A 355 -20.07 6.71 -12.25
C ALA A 355 -19.50 6.59 -13.68
N GLU A 356 -18.17 6.50 -13.82
CA GLU A 356 -17.47 6.41 -15.11
C GLU A 356 -17.16 4.95 -15.52
N LEU A 357 -17.64 3.95 -14.76
CA LEU A 357 -17.46 2.53 -15.08
C LEU A 357 -18.39 2.01 -16.19
N GLY A 358 -19.14 2.90 -16.86
CA GLY A 358 -20.14 2.53 -17.88
C GLY A 358 -21.23 1.63 -17.30
N GLU A 359 -21.60 0.56 -18.02
CA GLU A 359 -22.60 -0.41 -17.55
C GLU A 359 -22.22 -1.06 -16.20
N GLY A 360 -20.92 -1.14 -15.88
CA GLY A 360 -20.43 -1.70 -14.62
C GLY A 360 -20.91 -0.94 -13.39
N ALA A 361 -21.20 0.35 -13.52
CA ALA A 361 -21.68 1.20 -12.43
C ALA A 361 -23.00 0.69 -11.82
N ARG A 362 -23.84 0.00 -12.62
CA ARG A 362 -25.13 -0.53 -12.13
C ARG A 362 -24.96 -1.56 -11.00
N TYR A 363 -23.86 -2.32 -11.01
CA TYR A 363 -23.61 -3.35 -10.00
C TYR A 363 -23.13 -2.80 -8.65
N TYR A 364 -22.93 -1.48 -8.55
CA TYR A 364 -22.65 -0.79 -7.30
C TYR A 364 -23.93 -0.35 -6.57
N LYS A 365 -25.06 -0.31 -7.28
CA LYS A 365 -26.37 0.00 -6.70
C LYS A 365 -27.01 -1.29 -6.21
N ARG A 366 -27.46 -1.30 -4.96
CA ARG A 366 -28.13 -2.45 -4.38
C ARG A 366 -29.47 -2.71 -5.09
N ASP A 367 -29.69 -3.95 -5.52
CA ASP A 367 -30.91 -4.39 -6.21
C ASP A 367 -31.17 -5.88 -5.90
N LEU A 368 -31.97 -6.14 -4.85
CA LEU A 368 -32.27 -7.50 -4.40
C LEU A 368 -33.16 -8.29 -5.39
N PRO A 369 -34.21 -7.70 -5.99
CA PRO A 369 -34.99 -8.39 -7.03
C PRO A 369 -34.12 -8.87 -8.20
N GLU A 370 -33.26 -8.00 -8.75
CA GLU A 370 -32.37 -8.37 -9.86
C GLU A 370 -31.33 -9.40 -9.42
N ALA A 371 -30.75 -9.26 -8.22
CA ALA A 371 -29.82 -10.24 -7.68
C ALA A 371 -30.45 -11.65 -7.58
N LYS A 372 -31.67 -11.76 -7.04
CA LYS A 372 -32.41 -13.03 -6.95
C LYS A 372 -32.74 -13.59 -8.32
N ARG A 373 -33.14 -12.74 -9.27
CA ARG A 373 -33.39 -13.14 -10.66
C ARG A 373 -32.13 -13.72 -11.33
N LEU A 374 -30.98 -13.07 -11.14
CA LEU A 374 -29.69 -13.53 -11.67
C LEU A 374 -29.25 -14.86 -11.04
N LEU A 375 -29.44 -15.04 -9.73
CA LEU A 375 -29.17 -16.31 -9.05
C LEU A 375 -30.08 -17.44 -9.56
N ALA A 376 -31.38 -17.18 -9.70
CA ALA A 376 -32.32 -18.16 -10.26
C ALA A 376 -31.95 -18.55 -11.70
N ALA A 377 -31.60 -17.57 -12.55
CA ALA A 377 -31.14 -17.82 -13.91
C ALA A 377 -29.83 -18.62 -13.96
N ALA A 378 -29.00 -18.54 -12.92
CA ALA A 378 -27.78 -19.32 -12.75
C ALA A 378 -28.00 -20.70 -12.11
N GLY A 379 -29.26 -21.09 -11.83
CA GLY A 379 -29.59 -22.38 -11.21
C GLY A 379 -29.59 -22.38 -9.68
N TYR A 380 -29.49 -21.21 -9.05
CA TYR A 380 -29.44 -21.02 -7.60
C TYR A 380 -30.66 -20.24 -7.08
N ALA A 381 -31.87 -20.62 -7.49
CA ALA A 381 -33.11 -19.92 -7.09
C ALA A 381 -33.31 -19.87 -5.56
N ASN A 382 -32.84 -20.90 -4.85
CA ASN A 382 -32.85 -20.98 -3.38
C ASN A 382 -31.49 -20.62 -2.76
N GLY A 383 -30.59 -20.01 -3.53
CA GLY A 383 -29.23 -19.71 -3.12
C GLY A 383 -28.34 -20.94 -2.93
N PHE A 384 -27.30 -20.79 -2.11
CA PHE A 384 -26.32 -21.85 -1.82
C PHE A 384 -25.54 -21.53 -0.53
N PRO A 385 -24.97 -22.55 0.16
CA PRO A 385 -24.09 -22.31 1.31
C PRO A 385 -22.71 -21.81 0.87
N GLY A 386 -22.09 -20.97 1.70
CA GLY A 386 -20.74 -20.44 1.47
C GLY A 386 -19.90 -20.29 2.73
N SER A 387 -18.65 -19.89 2.55
CA SER A 387 -17.72 -19.52 3.61
C SER A 387 -16.98 -18.25 3.20
N VAL A 388 -16.84 -17.27 4.09
CA VAL A 388 -16.03 -16.07 3.90
C VAL A 388 -14.76 -16.21 4.74
N CYS A 389 -13.65 -16.51 4.07
CA CYS A 389 -12.32 -16.57 4.67
C CYS A 389 -11.72 -15.17 4.76
N PHE A 390 -11.28 -14.78 5.95
CA PHE A 390 -10.65 -13.48 6.17
C PHE A 390 -9.66 -13.54 7.33
N THR A 391 -8.84 -12.49 7.46
CA THR A 391 -8.01 -12.26 8.64
C THR A 391 -8.22 -10.81 9.09
N THR A 392 -8.08 -10.54 10.38
CA THR A 392 -8.40 -9.24 10.97
C THR A 392 -7.31 -8.21 10.78
N TYR A 393 -6.06 -8.66 10.53
CA TYR A 393 -4.88 -7.79 10.55
C TYR A 393 -4.72 -7.00 11.86
N GLY A 394 -5.32 -7.49 12.96
CA GLY A 394 -5.39 -6.76 14.22
C GLY A 394 -6.43 -5.63 14.26
N SER A 395 -7.36 -5.58 13.31
CA SER A 395 -8.45 -4.60 13.26
C SER A 395 -9.81 -5.28 13.41
N SER A 396 -10.68 -4.71 14.25
CA SER A 396 -12.07 -5.15 14.38
C SER A 396 -12.92 -4.82 13.15
N ILE A 397 -12.54 -3.80 12.37
CA ILE A 397 -13.28 -3.30 11.21
C ILE A 397 -13.57 -4.43 10.21
N LEU A 398 -12.62 -5.33 9.98
CA LEU A 398 -12.82 -6.44 9.04
C LEU A 398 -13.82 -7.49 9.54
N VAL A 399 -13.94 -7.66 10.86
CA VAL A 399 -14.97 -8.53 11.44
C VAL A 399 -16.35 -7.93 11.20
N ASP A 400 -16.51 -6.63 11.48
CA ASP A 400 -17.76 -5.90 11.29
C ASP A 400 -18.18 -5.90 9.81
N GLN A 401 -17.21 -5.63 8.91
CA GLN A 401 -17.43 -5.71 7.46
C GLN A 401 -17.85 -7.13 7.03
N ALA A 402 -17.18 -8.17 7.54
CA ALA A 402 -17.52 -9.55 7.20
C ALA A 402 -18.93 -9.94 7.70
N GLN A 403 -19.31 -9.53 8.90
CA GLN A 403 -20.65 -9.78 9.44
C GLN A 403 -21.75 -9.09 8.62
N LEU A 404 -21.56 -7.82 8.23
CA LEU A 404 -22.48 -7.10 7.36
C LEU A 404 -22.57 -7.77 5.97
N MET A 405 -21.45 -8.25 5.45
CA MET A 405 -21.44 -9.01 4.20
C MET A 405 -22.29 -10.28 4.29
N LEU A 406 -22.21 -11.05 5.38
CA LEU A 406 -23.06 -12.23 5.60
C LEU A 406 -24.54 -11.87 5.61
N LYS A 407 -24.91 -10.76 6.26
CA LYS A 407 -26.29 -10.23 6.25
C LYS A 407 -26.76 -9.95 4.81
N TYR A 408 -25.97 -9.22 4.02
CA TYR A 408 -26.36 -8.89 2.65
C TYR A 408 -26.45 -10.12 1.73
N LEU A 409 -25.55 -11.10 1.89
CA LEU A 409 -25.59 -12.35 1.14
C LEU A 409 -26.83 -13.19 1.49
N LYS A 410 -27.23 -13.19 2.77
CA LYS A 410 -28.45 -13.86 3.23
C LYS A 410 -29.71 -13.29 2.60
N ASP A 411 -29.76 -11.97 2.33
CA ASP A 411 -30.92 -11.32 1.70
C ASP A 411 -31.24 -11.87 0.30
N VAL A 412 -30.26 -12.53 -0.35
CA VAL A 412 -30.40 -13.20 -1.66
C VAL A 412 -30.29 -14.73 -1.57
N GLY A 413 -30.38 -15.30 -0.36
CA GLY A 413 -30.40 -16.75 -0.13
C GLY A 413 -29.02 -17.41 -0.01
N ILE A 414 -27.93 -16.63 0.02
CA ILE A 414 -26.58 -17.19 0.17
C ILE A 414 -26.26 -17.28 1.67
N GLU A 415 -26.28 -18.49 2.22
CA GLU A 415 -25.96 -18.75 3.62
C GLU A 415 -24.46 -18.94 3.81
N ALA A 416 -23.74 -17.84 4.04
CA ALA A 416 -22.31 -17.87 4.28
C ALA A 416 -21.95 -17.93 5.78
N LYS A 417 -20.87 -18.65 6.11
CA LYS A 417 -20.25 -18.66 7.45
C LYS A 417 -18.92 -17.92 7.44
N LEU A 418 -18.51 -17.36 8.57
CA LEU A 418 -17.17 -16.77 8.71
C LEU A 418 -16.12 -17.86 8.94
N ASP A 419 -14.98 -17.73 8.26
CA ASP A 419 -13.78 -18.53 8.49
C ASP A 419 -12.59 -17.60 8.75
N GLN A 420 -12.48 -17.12 9.99
CA GLN A 420 -11.38 -16.26 10.41
C GLN A 420 -10.09 -17.08 10.56
N LYS A 421 -9.01 -16.60 9.94
CA LYS A 421 -7.67 -17.20 10.04
C LYS A 421 -6.67 -16.22 10.67
N GLU A 422 -5.69 -16.78 11.37
CA GLU A 422 -4.45 -16.06 11.70
C GLU A 422 -3.73 -15.66 10.39
N TYR A 423 -3.05 -14.52 10.39
CA TYR A 423 -2.48 -13.89 9.20
C TYR A 423 -1.50 -14.79 8.45
N GLY A 424 -0.60 -15.50 9.13
CA GLY A 424 0.30 -16.47 8.53
C GLY A 424 -0.45 -17.60 7.82
N ALA A 425 -1.48 -18.16 8.46
CA ALA A 425 -2.34 -19.18 7.84
C ALA A 425 -3.13 -18.64 6.64
N TYR A 426 -3.61 -17.38 6.71
CA TYR A 426 -4.33 -16.70 5.63
C TYR A 426 -3.42 -16.35 4.42
N ALA A 427 -2.16 -16.00 4.69
CA ALA A 427 -1.15 -15.61 3.69
C ALA A 427 -0.38 -16.81 3.10
N GLY A 428 -0.44 -17.97 3.75
CA GLY A 428 0.36 -19.16 3.42
C GLY A 428 0.10 -19.77 2.04
N PRO A 429 0.97 -20.71 1.62
CA PRO A 429 0.95 -21.32 0.29
C PRO A 429 -0.28 -22.21 0.02
N HIS A 430 -1.00 -22.62 1.06
CA HIS A 430 -2.32 -23.26 0.95
C HIS A 430 -3.44 -22.29 0.54
N ARG A 431 -3.09 -21.05 0.14
CA ARG A 431 -3.90 -20.23 -0.76
C ARG A 431 -4.47 -21.15 -1.85
N PRO A 432 -5.80 -21.30 -1.94
CA PRO A 432 -6.43 -21.93 -3.08
C PRO A 432 -6.24 -20.97 -4.27
N SER A 433 -5.02 -20.95 -4.81
CA SER A 433 -4.67 -20.24 -6.02
C SER A 433 -5.21 -21.04 -7.19
N ALA A 434 -5.85 -20.34 -8.13
CA ALA A 434 -6.09 -20.89 -9.45
C ALA A 434 -4.72 -21.31 -10.04
N ALA A 435 -4.61 -22.60 -10.32
CA ALA A 435 -3.59 -23.26 -11.14
C ALA A 435 -2.12 -23.13 -10.72
N HIS A 436 -1.61 -24.16 -10.03
CA HIS A 436 -0.35 -24.77 -10.48
C HIS A 436 -0.69 -25.77 -11.60
N LEU A 437 -0.22 -25.49 -12.81
CA LEU A 437 0.06 -26.52 -13.82
C LEU A 437 1.58 -26.61 -13.93
N ARG A 438 2.17 -27.68 -13.40
CA ARG A 438 3.42 -28.25 -13.94
C ARG A 438 3.38 -29.77 -13.80
N HIS A 439 3.61 -30.44 -14.92
CA HIS A 439 3.91 -31.87 -15.01
C HIS A 439 5.23 -32.20 -14.28
N GLY A 440 5.22 -33.34 -13.57
CA GLY A 440 6.35 -34.27 -13.49
C GLY A 440 7.41 -34.01 -12.40
N GLN A 441 7.22 -34.56 -11.19
CA GLN A 441 7.85 -35.82 -10.75
C GLN A 441 7.48 -36.14 -9.30
N ALA A 442 7.42 -37.45 -9.04
CA ALA A 442 6.79 -38.14 -7.93
C ALA A 442 7.18 -37.71 -6.50
N ALA A 443 6.17 -37.55 -5.65
CA ALA A 443 6.18 -38.11 -4.30
C ALA A 443 4.79 -38.70 -4.02
N ARG A 444 4.73 -40.02 -3.88
CA ARG A 444 3.52 -40.79 -3.57
C ARG A 444 3.08 -40.48 -2.14
N ALA A 445 1.87 -39.95 -1.98
CA ALA A 445 1.05 -40.20 -0.81
C ALA A 445 -0.35 -40.59 -1.32
N HIS A 446 -0.67 -41.87 -1.16
CA HIS A 446 -1.99 -42.42 -1.45
C HIS A 446 -3.01 -41.81 -0.49
N GLN A 447 -3.87 -40.94 -1.00
CA GLN A 447 -5.25 -40.83 -0.54
C GLN A 447 -6.13 -40.58 -1.76
N ARG A 448 -6.75 -41.66 -2.23
CA ARG A 448 -7.92 -41.57 -3.11
C ARG A 448 -9.05 -41.03 -2.25
N ASP A 449 -9.56 -39.84 -2.56
CA ASP A 449 -10.83 -39.40 -2.00
C ASP A 449 -11.85 -39.36 -3.17
N PRO A 450 -12.89 -40.22 -3.14
CA PRO A 450 -13.93 -40.22 -4.16
C PRO A 450 -14.76 -38.93 -4.07
N ALA A 451 -15.43 -38.58 -5.17
CA ALA A 451 -16.26 -37.39 -5.28
C ALA A 451 -17.21 -37.20 -4.08
N LEU A 452 -16.99 -36.16 -3.29
CA LEU A 452 -17.90 -35.71 -2.23
C LEU A 452 -18.78 -34.56 -2.73
N PRO A 453 -20.11 -34.70 -2.79
CA PRO A 453 -21.02 -33.58 -2.94
C PRO A 453 -21.06 -32.81 -1.60
N GLY A 454 -20.67 -31.53 -1.58
CA GLY A 454 -20.81 -30.69 -0.39
C GLY A 454 -19.69 -29.69 -0.06
N GLN A 455 -18.77 -29.35 -0.97
CA GLN A 455 -17.82 -28.27 -0.68
C GLN A 455 -18.50 -26.90 -0.73
N ALA A 456 -18.60 -26.24 0.43
CA ALA A 456 -19.10 -24.88 0.57
C ALA A 456 -18.30 -23.90 -0.30
N ALA A 457 -19.00 -22.95 -0.93
CA ALA A 457 -18.38 -21.96 -1.80
C ALA A 457 -17.51 -20.98 -0.98
N VAL A 458 -16.18 -20.98 -1.20
CA VAL A 458 -15.25 -20.13 -0.44
C VAL A 458 -15.05 -18.77 -1.10
N LEU A 459 -15.32 -17.72 -0.33
CA LEU A 459 -15.16 -16.29 -0.60
C LEU A 459 -14.00 -15.75 0.25
N ARG A 460 -13.34 -14.67 -0.18
CA ARG A 460 -12.22 -14.09 0.57
C ARG A 460 -12.34 -12.58 0.71
N ALA A 461 -12.15 -12.03 1.90
CA ALA A 461 -12.00 -10.58 2.09
C ALA A 461 -10.51 -10.22 2.18
N ASP A 462 -10.00 -9.32 1.32
CA ASP A 462 -8.58 -8.91 1.28
C ASP A 462 -8.45 -7.36 1.19
N PRO A 463 -7.65 -6.71 2.05
CA PRO A 463 -7.34 -5.28 1.96
C PRO A 463 -6.33 -4.91 0.84
N LEU A 464 -5.62 -5.91 0.27
CA LEU A 464 -4.54 -5.70 -0.70
C LEU A 464 -4.97 -6.20 -2.09
N GLY A 465 -5.26 -5.26 -2.99
CA GLY A 465 -5.82 -5.49 -4.31
C GLY A 465 -4.87 -6.19 -5.31
N ALA A 466 -4.71 -7.50 -5.19
CA ALA A 466 -4.09 -8.33 -6.22
C ALA A 466 -5.11 -9.36 -6.74
N GLU A 467 -5.98 -8.94 -7.68
CA GLU A 467 -6.77 -9.90 -8.46
C GLU A 467 -5.85 -10.73 -9.36
N ARG A 468 -5.95 -12.07 -9.23
CA ARG A 468 -5.36 -13.03 -10.18
C ARG A 468 -6.51 -13.79 -10.85
N GLY A 469 -6.91 -13.33 -12.04
CA GLY A 469 -7.88 -13.99 -12.90
C GLY A 469 -7.48 -13.89 -14.37
N ARG A 470 -8.05 -14.76 -15.22
CA ARG A 470 -7.87 -14.81 -16.69
C ARG A 470 -8.49 -13.59 -17.43
N LEU A 471 -8.38 -12.39 -16.87
CA LEU A 471 -8.79 -11.13 -17.50
C LEU A 471 -7.67 -10.50 -18.36
N GLY A 472 -6.51 -11.18 -18.45
CA GLY A 472 -5.26 -10.64 -18.97
C GLY A 472 -5.35 -10.06 -20.38
N GLU A 473 -5.86 -10.80 -21.35
CA GLU A 473 -5.74 -10.41 -22.76
C GLU A 473 -6.63 -9.20 -23.12
N ARG A 474 -7.92 -9.22 -22.75
CA ARG A 474 -8.84 -8.12 -23.08
C ARG A 474 -8.59 -6.86 -22.25
N ALA A 475 -8.11 -7.01 -21.01
CA ALA A 475 -7.71 -5.87 -20.18
C ALA A 475 -6.39 -5.23 -20.69
N GLN A 476 -5.46 -6.02 -21.21
CA GLN A 476 -4.25 -5.51 -21.87
C GLN A 476 -4.59 -4.76 -23.16
N GLU A 477 -5.54 -5.28 -23.95
CA GLU A 477 -6.01 -4.65 -25.19
C GLU A 477 -6.69 -3.29 -24.95
N LEU A 478 -7.58 -3.21 -23.95
CA LEU A 478 -8.22 -1.95 -23.54
C LEU A 478 -7.22 -0.93 -22.98
N ARG A 479 -6.14 -1.40 -22.31
CA ARG A 479 -5.06 -0.54 -21.83
C ARG A 479 -4.18 -0.01 -22.97
N ALA A 480 -3.92 -0.81 -23.99
CA ALA A 480 -3.23 -0.37 -25.20
C ALA A 480 -4.05 0.68 -25.97
N GLN A 481 -5.37 0.49 -26.06
CA GLN A 481 -6.28 1.47 -26.68
C GLN A 481 -6.37 2.78 -25.89
N SER A 482 -6.34 2.73 -24.56
CA SER A 482 -6.33 3.93 -23.72
C SER A 482 -5.02 4.72 -23.86
N ARG A 483 -3.88 4.03 -24.03
CA ARG A 483 -2.59 4.67 -24.38
C ARG A 483 -2.62 5.31 -25.76
N LEU A 484 -3.28 4.68 -26.74
CA LEU A 484 -3.47 5.28 -28.07
C LEU A 484 -4.30 6.57 -27.99
N ARG A 485 -5.32 6.61 -27.12
CA ARG A 485 -6.12 7.82 -26.85
C ARG A 485 -5.31 8.90 -26.16
N LEU A 486 -4.48 8.57 -25.17
CA LEU A 486 -3.59 9.51 -24.49
C LEU A 486 -2.51 10.07 -25.44
N ARG A 487 -1.97 9.23 -26.33
CA ARG A 487 -1.01 9.65 -27.37
C ARG A 487 -1.69 10.61 -28.37
N ARG A 488 -2.90 10.27 -28.85
CA ARG A 488 -3.70 11.18 -29.70
C ARG A 488 -4.11 12.47 -29.00
N ALA A 489 -4.33 12.47 -27.69
CA ALA A 489 -4.61 13.68 -26.92
C ALA A 489 -3.37 14.58 -26.77
N ARG A 490 -2.19 13.97 -26.65
CA ARG A 490 -0.88 14.66 -26.65
C ARG A 490 -0.54 15.23 -28.02
N ASP A 491 -0.79 14.49 -29.09
CA ASP A 491 -0.56 14.92 -30.49
C ASP A 491 -1.55 16.02 -30.94
N ARG A 492 -2.71 16.15 -30.27
CA ARG A 492 -3.70 17.22 -30.49
C ARG A 492 -3.47 18.47 -29.62
N GLY A 493 -2.36 18.56 -28.88
CA GLY A 493 -2.03 19.73 -28.07
C GLY A 493 -2.93 19.96 -26.84
N LEU A 494 -3.72 18.97 -26.44
CA LEU A 494 -4.65 19.07 -25.29
C LEU A 494 -4.00 18.68 -23.95
N ALA A 495 -2.75 18.21 -23.97
CA ALA A 495 -1.95 17.95 -22.76
C ALA A 495 -0.74 18.89 -22.74
N ARG A 496 -0.68 19.78 -21.74
CA ARG A 496 0.47 20.66 -21.52
C ARG A 496 1.74 19.81 -21.30
N PRO A 497 2.90 20.18 -21.89
CA PRO A 497 4.15 19.48 -21.64
C PRO A 497 4.57 19.65 -20.17
N LEU A 498 4.98 18.55 -19.54
CA LEU A 498 5.77 18.61 -18.32
C LEU A 498 7.11 19.27 -18.67
N SER A 499 7.34 20.47 -18.15
CA SER A 499 8.64 21.13 -18.23
C SER A 499 9.69 20.35 -17.44
N PRO A 500 10.95 20.30 -17.93
CA PRO A 500 12.04 19.61 -17.23
C PRO A 500 12.51 20.44 -16.03
N CYS A 501 12.44 19.85 -14.83
CA CYS A 501 13.23 20.21 -13.64
C CYS A 501 13.54 18.93 -12.86
#